data_AF-A0A371J0I2-F1
#
_entry.id   AF-A0A371J0I2-F1
#
_cell.length_a   1.000
_cell.length_b   1.000
_cell.length_c   1.000
_cell.angle_alpha   90.00
_cell.angle_beta   90.00
_cell.angle_gamma   90.00
#
_symmetry.space_group_name_H-M   'P 1'
#
loop_
_entity.id
_entity.type
_entity.pdbx_description
1 polymer ?
#
loop_
_entity_poly.entity_id
_entity_poly.type
_entity_poly.pdbx_seq_one_letter_code
_entity_poly.pdbx_strand_id
1 'polypeptide(L)'
;MIKRLENALANGEKISGADASFYMHEITETTLMNQGMTYDVAHGLALEKYDVSPFSVYSPEVVTEYPDLFSRGFKKYWDIK
;
A
#
# COMPACT_ATOMS: atom_id res chain seq x y z
N MET A 1 6.04 -8.76 0.58
CA MET A 1 5.96 -7.40 1.18
C MET A 1 6.19 -7.34 2.69
N ILE A 2 5.32 -7.91 3.55
CA ILE A 2 5.45 -7.79 5.04
C ILE A 2 6.84 -8.13 5.57
N LYS A 3 7.43 -9.24 5.13
CA LYS A 3 8.78 -9.64 5.52
C LYS A 3 9.85 -8.59 5.21
N ARG A 4 9.70 -7.80 4.14
CA ARG A 4 10.62 -6.70 3.83
C ARG A 4 10.49 -5.55 4.83
N LEU A 5 9.26 -5.23 5.25
CA LEU A 5 9.00 -4.22 6.29
C LEU A 5 9.58 -4.66 7.64
N GLU A 6 9.36 -5.92 8.02
CA GLU A 6 9.91 -6.50 9.25
C GLU A 6 11.44 -6.45 9.26
N ASN A 7 12.08 -6.84 8.15
CA ASN A 7 13.52 -6.78 8.00
C ASN A 7 14.05 -5.33 8.08
N ALA A 8 13.41 -4.39 7.37
CA ALA A 8 13.82 -2.99 7.40
C ALA A 8 13.71 -2.41 8.82
N LEU A 9 12.64 -2.73 9.54
CA LEU A 9 12.47 -2.34 10.93
C LEU A 9 13.57 -2.93 11.83
N ALA A 10 13.86 -4.23 11.70
CA ALA A 10 14.88 -4.92 12.48
C ALA A 10 16.29 -4.34 12.24
N ASN A 11 16.56 -3.87 11.02
CA ASN A 11 17.86 -3.32 10.62
C ASN A 11 17.95 -1.79 10.79
N GLY A 12 16.88 -1.11 11.20
CA GLY A 12 16.84 0.35 11.29
C GLY A 12 16.93 1.04 9.92
N GLU A 13 16.51 0.35 8.86
CA GLU A 13 16.55 0.82 7.48
C GLU A 13 15.28 1.60 7.12
N LYS A 14 15.45 2.64 6.30
CA LYS A 14 14.31 3.37 5.74
C LYS A 14 13.67 2.54 4.63
N ILE A 15 12.34 2.42 4.67
CA ILE A 15 11.54 1.86 3.57
C ILE A 15 11.28 2.94 2.51
N SER A 16 11.08 2.52 1.26
CA SER A 16 10.78 3.41 0.14
C SER A 16 9.91 2.70 -0.90
N GLY A 17 9.47 3.43 -1.94
CA GLY A 17 8.68 2.87 -3.03
C GLY A 17 7.38 2.21 -2.55
N ALA A 18 7.07 1.04 -3.11
CA ALA A 18 5.83 0.31 -2.80
C ALA A 18 5.71 -0.08 -1.32
N ASP A 19 6.82 -0.41 -0.65
CA ASP A 19 6.80 -0.79 0.77
C ASP A 19 6.44 0.41 1.65
N ALA A 20 6.96 1.61 1.34
CA ALA A 20 6.54 2.85 2.00
C ALA A 20 5.09 3.23 1.67
N SER A 21 4.69 3.11 0.40
CA SER A 21 3.31 3.39 -0.04
C SER A 21 2.31 2.52 0.73
N PHE A 22 2.56 1.22 0.80
CA PHE A 22 1.74 0.28 1.55
C PHE A 22 1.69 0.65 3.04
N TYR A 23 2.85 0.69 3.70
CA TYR A 23 2.91 0.86 5.15
C TYR A 23 2.26 2.16 5.62
N MET A 24 2.49 3.26 4.91
CA MET A 24 1.94 4.56 5.26
C MET A 24 0.43 4.64 4.97
N HIS A 25 -0.04 3.98 3.91
CA HIS A 25 -1.47 3.87 3.60
C HIS A 25 -2.21 3.10 4.71
N GLU A 26 -1.79 1.88 5.01
CA GLU A 26 -2.44 0.99 5.99
C GLU A 26 -2.48 1.62 7.40
N ILE A 27 -1.39 2.26 7.83
CA ILE A 27 -1.34 2.97 9.11
C ILE A 27 -2.33 4.14 9.12
N THR A 28 -2.38 4.92 8.05
CA THR A 28 -3.26 6.09 7.98
C THR A 28 -4.72 5.66 7.96
N GLU A 29 -5.07 4.69 7.13
CA GLU A 29 -6.43 4.14 7.05
C GLU A 29 -6.88 3.59 8.40
N THR A 30 -6.07 2.72 9.03
CA THR A 30 -6.36 2.16 10.35
C THR A 30 -6.50 3.26 11.41
N THR A 31 -5.65 4.28 11.37
CA THR A 31 -5.72 5.41 12.31
C THR A 31 -7.04 6.16 12.17
N LEU A 32 -7.48 6.44 10.94
CA LEU A 32 -8.73 7.14 10.66
C LEU A 32 -9.97 6.30 11.03
N MET A 33 -9.93 5.00 10.76
CA MET A 33 -10.97 4.07 11.20
C MET A 33 -11.09 4.02 12.72
N ASN A 34 -9.96 3.99 13.44
CA ASN A 34 -9.94 4.05 14.91
C ASN A 34 -10.47 5.38 15.47
N GLN A 35 -10.49 6.45 14.65
CA GLN A 35 -11.11 7.73 14.98
C GLN A 35 -12.62 7.76 14.65
N GLY A 36 -13.19 6.65 14.20
CA GLY A 36 -14.62 6.49 13.93
C GLY A 36 -15.02 6.74 12.47
N MET A 37 -14.06 6.88 11.54
CA MET A 37 -14.38 6.98 10.12
C MET A 37 -14.77 5.61 9.55
N THR A 38 -15.63 5.62 8.52
CA THR A 38 -15.93 4.41 7.76
C THR A 38 -14.72 4.02 6.91
N TYR A 39 -14.65 2.75 6.53
CA TYR A 39 -13.61 2.23 5.66
C TYR A 39 -13.45 3.06 4.37
N ASP A 40 -14.54 3.29 3.64
CA ASP A 40 -14.48 4.02 2.36
C ASP A 40 -13.90 5.44 2.50
N VAL A 41 -14.26 6.15 3.58
CA VAL A 41 -13.76 7.50 3.87
C VAL A 41 -12.29 7.45 4.30
N ALA A 42 -11.94 6.53 5.18
CA ALA A 42 -10.56 6.36 5.65
C ALA A 42 -9.62 5.97 4.51
N HIS A 43 -10.05 5.06 3.63
CA HIS A 43 -9.30 4.60 2.47
C HIS A 43 -9.01 5.74 1.49
N GLY A 44 -10.05 6.50 1.12
CA GLY A 44 -9.90 7.66 0.24
C GLY A 44 -8.92 8.71 0.80
N LEU A 45 -9.07 9.07 2.08
CA LEU A 45 -8.18 10.02 2.73
C LEU A 45 -6.73 9.49 2.88
N ALA A 46 -6.55 8.19 3.10
CA ALA A 46 -5.23 7.58 3.18
C ALA A 46 -4.48 7.62 1.84
N LEU A 47 -5.20 7.49 0.72
CA LEU A 47 -4.66 7.69 -0.63
C LEU A 47 -4.27 9.16 -0.87
N GLU A 48 -5.14 10.10 -0.50
CA GLU A 48 -4.90 11.55 -0.72
C GLU A 48 -3.73 12.09 0.11
N LYS A 49 -3.55 11.62 1.35
CA LYS A 49 -2.60 12.20 2.30
C LYS A 49 -1.15 12.25 1.81
N TYR A 50 -0.72 11.25 1.04
CA TYR A 50 0.67 11.15 0.57
C TYR A 50 0.82 11.40 -0.93
N ASP A 51 -0.26 11.77 -1.62
CA ASP A 51 -0.27 12.05 -3.07
C ASP A 51 0.36 10.90 -3.89
N VAL A 52 0.06 9.66 -3.49
CA VAL A 52 0.53 8.44 -4.17
C VAL A 52 -0.56 7.87 -5.07
N SER A 53 -0.16 7.21 -6.14
CA SER A 53 -1.10 6.49 -7.01
C SER A 53 -1.81 5.39 -6.21
N PRO A 54 -3.14 5.23 -6.33
CA PRO A 54 -3.84 4.10 -5.71
C PRO A 54 -3.32 2.74 -6.21
N PHE A 55 -2.71 2.70 -7.39
CA PHE A 55 -2.12 1.49 -7.95
C PHE A 55 -0.72 1.17 -7.38
N SER A 56 -0.11 2.06 -6.59
CA SER A 56 1.21 1.82 -5.98
C SER A 56 1.17 1.21 -4.58
N VAL A 57 -0.03 1.08 -3.98
CA VAL A 57 -0.21 0.58 -2.61
C VAL A 57 0.34 -0.84 -2.45
N TYR A 58 0.19 -1.71 -3.46
CA TYR A 58 0.77 -3.05 -3.45
C TYR A 58 1.93 -3.16 -4.43
N SER A 59 3.01 -3.82 -3.99
CA SER A 59 4.21 -4.04 -4.81
C SER A 59 3.95 -5.01 -5.97
N PRO A 60 4.73 -4.96 -7.06
CA PRO A 60 4.56 -5.86 -8.21
C PRO A 60 4.59 -7.35 -7.85
N GLU A 61 5.39 -7.74 -6.84
CA GLU A 61 5.42 -9.11 -6.32
C GLU A 61 4.03 -9.57 -5.85
N VAL A 62 3.36 -8.76 -5.02
CA VAL A 62 2.03 -9.06 -4.48
C VAL A 62 0.99 -9.09 -5.59
N VAL A 63 1.07 -8.15 -6.54
CA VAL A 63 0.15 -8.11 -7.70
C VAL A 63 0.34 -9.34 -8.60
N THR A 64 1.56 -9.84 -8.72
CA THR A 64 1.88 -11.04 -9.51
C THR A 64 1.46 -12.33 -8.79
N GLU A 65 1.60 -12.37 -7.47
CA GLU A 65 1.24 -13.53 -6.64
C GLU A 65 -0.28 -13.73 -6.54
N TYR A 66 -1.06 -12.64 -6.51
CA TYR A 66 -2.52 -12.68 -6.39
C TYR A 66 -3.24 -11.95 -7.54
N PRO A 67 -3.02 -12.37 -8.80
CA PRO A 67 -3.41 -11.60 -9.99
C PRO A 67 -4.93 -11.44 -10.17
N ASP A 68 -5.73 -12.24 -9.48
CA ASP A 68 -7.20 -12.21 -9.51
C ASP A 68 -7.80 -11.21 -8.51
N LEU A 69 -7.03 -10.77 -7.51
CA LEU A 69 -7.45 -9.76 -6.53
C LEU A 69 -7.24 -8.33 -7.04
N PHE A 70 -6.47 -8.16 -8.11
CA PHE A 70 -6.05 -6.85 -8.61
C PHE A 70 -6.63 -6.55 -9.99
N SER A 71 -7.17 -5.33 -10.12
CA SER A 71 -7.67 -4.84 -11.40
C SER A 71 -6.55 -4.70 -12.44
N ARG A 72 -6.92 -4.59 -13.72
CA ARG A 72 -5.98 -4.32 -14.82
C ARG A 72 -5.16 -3.04 -14.60
N GLY A 73 -5.67 -2.09 -13.80
CA GLY A 73 -4.95 -0.86 -13.45
C GLY A 73 -3.66 -1.11 -12.68
N PHE A 74 -3.67 -2.02 -11.71
CA PHE A 74 -2.47 -2.41 -10.96
C PHE A 74 -1.42 -3.06 -11.86
N LYS A 75 -1.85 -3.99 -12.74
CA LYS A 75 -0.95 -4.65 -13.69
C LYS A 75 -0.31 -3.64 -14.64
N LYS A 76 -1.10 -2.70 -15.17
CA LYS A 76 -0.61 -1.63 -16.04
C LYS A 76 0.36 -0.68 -15.34
N TYR A 77 0.10 -0.31 -14.09
CA TYR A 77 0.96 0.59 -13.32
C TYR A 77 2.36 0.01 -13.12
N TRP A 78 2.45 -1.31 -12.90
CA TRP A 78 3.70 -2.02 -12.66
C TRP A 78 4.33 -2.68 -13.90
N ASP A 79 3.77 -2.46 -15.09
CA ASP A 79 4.20 -3.11 -16.34
C ASP A 79 4.22 -4.66 -16.24
N ILE A 80 3.23 -5.23 -15.55
CA ILE A 80 3.02 -6.68 -15.42
C ILE A 80 2.17 -7.16 -16.60
N LYS A 81 2.68 -8.16 -17.32
CA LYS A 81 2.03 -8.74 -18.52
C LYS A 81 0.88 -9.69 -18.18
#